data_AF-A0A1R3L581-F1
#
_entry.id   AF-A0A1R3L581-F1
#
_cell.length_a   1.000
_cell.length_b   1.000
_cell.length_c   1.000
_cell.angle_alpha   90.00
_cell.angle_beta   90.00
_cell.angle_gamma   90.00
#
_symmetry.space_group_name_H-M   'P 1'
#
loop_
_entity.id
_entity.type
_entity.pdbx_description
1 polymer ?
#
loop_
_entity_poly.entity_id
_entity_poly.type
_entity_poly.pdbx_seq_one_letter_code
_entity_poly.pdbx_strand_id
1 'polypeptide(L)'
;MNPYLVGIVVPFVFSYILSKKSSKQRGLPVDVGGEPGYAIRNYRFTSPIETQWEEVTTLAELFKLACKNFATKRMLGTRKLISSEIEVTADGRSFEKFHFGKYEWLSYNQAYDAVCNFASGIVQRVAIFADTRAEWMIALQGCLRRNITIVTIYASCHSLNETEVSTVVCGHKELIKLIGRCREDRPGKSCCC
;
A
#
# COMPACT_ATOMS: atom_id res chain seq x y z
N MET A 1 58.17 0.98 -36.66
CA MET A 1 56.78 1.23 -36.22
C MET A 1 56.52 2.73 -36.35
N ASN A 2 55.57 3.16 -37.19
CA ASN A 2 55.44 4.57 -37.58
C ASN A 2 54.95 5.43 -36.38
N PRO A 3 55.73 6.40 -35.88
CA PRO A 3 55.39 7.15 -34.66
C PRO A 3 54.06 7.92 -34.77
N TYR A 4 53.66 8.30 -35.99
CA TYR A 4 52.38 8.96 -36.26
C TYR A 4 51.17 8.03 -36.05
N LEU A 5 51.31 6.73 -36.29
CA LEU A 5 50.24 5.74 -36.02
C LEU A 5 50.01 5.59 -34.51
N VAL A 6 51.07 5.65 -33.70
CA VAL A 6 50.96 5.58 -32.23
C VAL A 6 50.24 6.81 -31.69
N GLY A 7 50.57 8.01 -32.21
CA GLY A 7 49.96 9.28 -31.81
C GLY A 7 48.46 9.39 -32.13
N ILE A 8 47.94 8.65 -33.11
CA ILE A 8 46.51 8.64 -33.47
C ILE A 8 45.79 7.48 -32.78
N VAL A 9 46.35 6.26 -32.82
CA VAL A 9 45.63 5.08 -32.33
C VAL A 9 45.49 5.08 -30.81
N VAL A 10 46.51 5.53 -30.07
CA VAL A 10 46.49 5.49 -28.60
C VAL A 10 45.39 6.40 -28.02
N PRO A 11 45.22 7.67 -28.43
CA PRO A 11 44.12 8.51 -27.95
C PRO A 11 42.73 7.97 -28.28
N PHE A 12 42.54 7.37 -29.46
CA PHE A 12 41.25 6.79 -29.86
C PHE A 12 40.90 5.55 -29.04
N VAL A 13 41.87 4.67 -28.79
CA VAL A 13 41.68 3.48 -27.93
C VAL A 13 41.42 3.92 -26.48
N PHE A 14 42.18 4.91 -25.98
CA PHE A 14 42.00 5.42 -24.62
C PHE A 14 40.64 6.11 -24.44
N SER A 15 40.20 6.90 -25.44
CA SER A 15 38.87 7.51 -25.47
C SER A 15 37.75 6.46 -25.52
N TYR A 16 37.92 5.39 -26.30
CA TYR A 16 36.95 4.29 -26.36
C TYR A 16 36.83 3.54 -25.02
N ILE A 17 37.95 3.33 -24.32
CA ILE A 17 37.96 2.72 -22.98
C ILE A 17 37.28 3.64 -21.95
N LEU A 18 37.53 4.94 -22.00
CA LEU A 18 36.92 5.93 -21.09
C LEU A 18 35.42 6.17 -21.38
N SER A 19 34.99 5.98 -22.63
CA SER A 19 33.59 6.13 -23.05
C SER A 19 32.69 4.96 -22.64
N LYS A 20 33.26 3.83 -22.17
CA LYS A 20 32.47 2.73 -21.58
C LYS A 20 31.80 3.19 -20.29
N LYS A 21 30.61 3.79 -20.43
CA LYS A 21 29.65 3.95 -19.34
C LYS A 21 29.26 2.57 -18.83
N SER A 22 29.81 2.18 -17.69
CA SER A 22 29.25 1.11 -16.87
C SER A 22 27.82 1.51 -16.50
N SER A 23 26.82 0.87 -17.11
CA SER A 23 25.46 0.97 -16.61
C SER A 23 25.45 0.40 -15.19
N LYS A 24 25.05 1.19 -14.20
CA LYS A 24 24.93 0.71 -12.81
C LYS A 24 23.69 -0.18 -12.72
N GLN A 25 23.80 -1.43 -13.16
CA GLN A 25 22.77 -2.43 -12.90
C GLN A 25 22.81 -2.80 -11.41
N ARG A 26 21.67 -2.64 -10.72
CA ARG A 26 21.55 -2.93 -9.28
C ARG A 26 21.37 -4.43 -8.98
N GLY A 27 21.50 -5.30 -9.99
CA GLY A 27 21.29 -6.74 -9.89
C GLY A 27 22.24 -7.51 -10.80
N LEU A 28 22.25 -8.83 -10.64
CA LEU A 28 23.10 -9.74 -11.39
C LEU A 28 22.28 -10.38 -12.53
N PRO A 29 22.77 -10.37 -13.78
CA PRO A 29 22.10 -11.09 -14.86
C PRO A 29 22.14 -12.59 -14.57
N VAL A 30 21.04 -13.27 -14.86
CA VAL A 30 20.88 -14.72 -14.74
C VAL A 30 20.40 -15.23 -16.09
N ASP A 31 20.96 -16.35 -16.53
CA ASP A 31 20.45 -17.08 -17.68
C ASP A 31 19.26 -17.93 -17.21
N VAL A 32 18.05 -17.52 -17.60
CA VAL A 32 16.83 -18.31 -17.39
C VAL A 32 16.20 -18.55 -18.75
N GLY A 33 15.86 -19.81 -19.04
CA GLY A 33 15.18 -20.16 -20.28
C GLY A 33 16.01 -20.02 -21.56
N GLY A 34 17.33 -19.86 -21.48
CA GLY A 34 18.23 -19.83 -22.63
C GLY A 34 18.36 -18.46 -23.32
N GLU A 35 17.74 -17.41 -22.77
CA GLU A 35 17.92 -16.03 -23.23
C GLU A 35 18.81 -15.23 -22.26
N PRO A 36 20.11 -15.05 -22.59
CA PRO A 36 21.03 -14.36 -21.71
C PRO A 36 20.70 -12.86 -21.61
N GLY A 37 20.59 -12.36 -20.37
CA GLY A 37 20.62 -10.92 -20.07
C GLY A 37 19.29 -10.23 -19.75
N TYR A 38 18.15 -10.93 -19.88
CA TYR A 38 16.84 -10.36 -19.52
C TYR A 38 16.47 -10.56 -18.05
N ALA A 39 16.77 -11.73 -17.48
CA ALA A 39 16.50 -11.98 -16.08
C ALA A 39 17.61 -11.38 -15.21
N ILE A 40 17.19 -10.56 -14.25
CA ILE A 40 18.08 -9.92 -13.29
C ILE A 40 17.65 -10.38 -11.90
N ARG A 41 18.58 -10.97 -11.14
CA ARG A 41 18.36 -11.31 -9.74
C ARG A 41 18.96 -10.26 -8.81
N ASN A 42 18.50 -10.26 -7.56
CA ASN A 42 19.11 -9.49 -6.49
C ASN A 42 20.59 -9.90 -6.32
N TYR A 43 21.50 -8.93 -6.20
CA TYR A 43 22.92 -9.23 -6.06
C TYR A 43 23.29 -9.90 -4.71
N ARG A 44 22.47 -9.68 -3.67
CA ARG A 44 22.70 -10.18 -2.30
C ARG A 44 22.32 -11.64 -2.12
N PHE A 45 21.44 -12.18 -2.98
CA PHE A 45 20.85 -13.50 -2.79
C PHE A 45 20.88 -14.30 -4.09
N THR A 46 21.33 -15.55 -4.01
CA THR A 46 21.43 -16.48 -5.15
C THR A 46 20.12 -17.22 -5.41
N SER A 47 19.26 -17.34 -4.42
CA SER A 47 17.92 -17.93 -4.49
C SER A 47 16.85 -16.93 -4.03
N PRO A 48 15.56 -17.13 -4.39
CA PRO A 48 14.46 -16.38 -3.81
C PRO A 48 14.50 -16.44 -2.28
N ILE A 49 14.34 -15.29 -1.64
CA ILE A 49 14.23 -15.22 -0.18
C ILE A 49 12.81 -15.64 0.18
N GLU A 50 12.66 -16.69 0.99
CA GLU A 50 11.36 -17.12 1.49
C GLU A 50 10.90 -16.27 2.68
N THR A 51 11.82 -15.87 3.59
CA THR A 51 11.53 -14.90 4.65
C THR A 51 12.78 -14.10 5.05
N GLN A 52 12.60 -12.81 5.37
CA GLN A 52 13.65 -11.99 5.98
C GLN A 52 13.68 -12.10 7.51
N TRP A 53 12.65 -12.70 8.11
CA TRP A 53 12.48 -12.82 9.55
C TRP A 53 12.34 -14.31 9.91
N GLU A 54 13.33 -14.82 10.65
CA GLU A 54 13.27 -16.19 11.18
C GLU A 54 11.99 -16.36 12.02
N GLU A 55 11.32 -17.51 11.86
CA GLU A 55 10.10 -17.89 12.59
C GLU A 55 8.84 -17.05 12.28
N VAL A 56 8.88 -16.13 11.31
CA VAL A 56 7.69 -15.40 10.84
C VAL A 56 7.21 -16.00 9.54
N THR A 57 6.01 -16.59 9.58
CA THR A 57 5.40 -17.29 8.44
C THR A 57 4.15 -16.60 7.90
N THR A 58 3.53 -15.70 8.69
CA THR A 58 2.33 -14.97 8.30
C THR A 58 2.47 -13.46 8.42
N LEU A 59 1.68 -12.71 7.66
CA LEU A 59 1.60 -11.24 7.79
C LEU A 59 1.14 -10.83 9.20
N ALA A 60 0.30 -11.63 9.84
CA ALA A 60 -0.16 -11.38 11.21
C ALA A 60 0.98 -11.53 12.24
N GLU A 61 1.85 -12.53 12.07
CA GLU A 61 3.06 -12.71 12.88
C GLU A 61 4.06 -11.58 12.66
N LEU A 62 4.24 -11.16 11.40
CA LEU A 62 5.12 -10.04 11.07
C LEU A 62 4.65 -8.76 11.77
N PHE A 63 3.34 -8.49 11.72
CA PHE A 63 2.77 -7.34 12.40
C PHE A 63 2.91 -7.44 13.93
N LYS A 64 2.63 -8.61 14.51
CA LYS A 64 2.83 -8.87 15.94
C LYS A 64 4.30 -8.65 16.36
N LEU A 65 5.25 -9.12 15.57
CA LEU A 65 6.68 -8.93 15.83
C LEU A 65 7.07 -7.45 15.77
N ALA A 66 6.59 -6.72 14.76
CA ALA A 66 6.80 -5.28 14.65
C ALA A 66 6.24 -4.54 15.87
N CYS A 67 5.02 -4.88 16.29
CA CYS A 67 4.39 -4.28 17.47
C CYS A 67 5.13 -4.59 18.77
N LYS A 68 5.73 -5.79 18.89
CA LYS A 68 6.58 -6.15 20.03
C LYS A 68 7.87 -5.32 20.06
N ASN A 69 8.53 -5.19 18.92
CA ASN A 69 9.84 -4.52 18.83
C ASN A 69 9.73 -3.00 18.97
N PHE A 70 8.62 -2.40 18.53
CA PHE A 70 8.44 -0.96 18.50
C PHE A 70 7.28 -0.47 19.39
N ALA A 71 6.90 -1.24 20.41
CA ALA A 71 5.68 -1.08 21.22
C ALA A 71 5.32 0.37 21.57
N THR A 72 6.28 1.18 22.03
CA THR A 72 6.06 2.56 22.48
C THR A 72 6.27 3.63 21.40
N LYS A 73 6.71 3.25 20.20
CA LYS A 73 6.93 4.18 19.08
C LYS A 73 5.59 4.55 18.43
N ARG A 74 5.53 5.75 17.85
CA ARG A 74 4.37 6.24 17.10
C ARG A 74 4.21 5.42 15.81
N MET A 75 2.99 4.97 15.53
CA MET A 75 2.66 4.15 14.36
C MET A 75 1.60 4.82 13.47
N LEU A 76 0.41 5.09 14.01
CA LEU A 76 -0.71 5.63 13.24
C LEU A 76 -1.00 7.07 13.69
N GLY A 77 -0.84 8.02 12.77
CA GLY A 77 -1.07 9.45 13.03
C GLY A 77 -2.39 9.90 12.43
N THR A 78 -3.19 10.66 13.18
CA THR A 78 -4.45 11.24 12.71
C THR A 78 -4.56 12.68 13.17
N ARG A 79 -5.08 13.56 12.30
CA ARG A 79 -5.37 14.94 12.68
C ARG A 79 -6.82 15.04 13.12
N LYS A 80 -7.04 15.59 14.32
CA LYS A 80 -8.38 15.85 14.82
C LYS A 80 -9.03 16.95 13.97
N LEU A 81 -10.24 16.73 13.49
CA LEU A 81 -11.04 17.78 12.86
C LEU A 81 -11.49 18.77 13.95
N ILE A 82 -11.15 20.06 13.79
CA ILE A 82 -11.51 21.13 14.73
C ILE A 82 -12.80 21.80 14.29
N SER A 83 -12.84 22.28 13.05
CA SER A 83 -14.01 22.94 12.46
C SER A 83 -14.08 22.67 10.96
N SER A 84 -15.27 22.88 10.41
CA SER A 84 -15.52 22.83 8.97
C SER A 84 -16.28 24.10 8.59
N GLU A 85 -15.82 24.82 7.58
CA GLU A 85 -16.40 26.07 7.09
C GLU A 85 -16.77 25.92 5.62
N ILE A 86 -17.94 26.42 5.22
CA ILE A 86 -18.37 26.39 3.82
C ILE A 86 -18.03 27.73 3.20
N GLU A 87 -17.01 27.77 2.35
CA GLU A 87 -16.64 28.96 1.57
C GLU A 87 -17.40 28.93 0.23
N VAL A 88 -18.18 29.98 -0.04
CA VAL A 88 -18.85 30.16 -1.34
C VAL A 88 -17.96 31.05 -2.18
N THR A 89 -17.45 30.51 -3.29
CA THR A 89 -16.67 31.27 -4.28
C THR A 89 -17.58 32.28 -4.98
N ALA A 90 -17.01 33.36 -5.54
CA ALA A 90 -17.74 34.37 -6.31
C ALA A 90 -18.60 33.77 -7.44
N ASP A 91 -18.22 32.60 -7.97
CA ASP A 91 -18.96 31.86 -9.00
C ASP A 91 -20.16 31.04 -8.46
N GLY A 92 -20.50 31.18 -7.17
CA GLY A 92 -21.61 30.47 -6.52
C GLY A 92 -21.31 29.03 -6.12
N ARG A 93 -20.10 28.52 -6.37
CA ARG A 93 -19.67 27.17 -5.93
C ARG A 93 -19.29 27.19 -4.46
N SER A 94 -19.87 26.29 -3.67
CA SER A 94 -19.53 26.08 -2.27
C SER A 94 -18.47 25.00 -2.11
N PHE A 95 -17.40 25.28 -1.36
CA PHE A 95 -16.39 24.31 -0.97
C PHE A 95 -16.32 24.18 0.55
N GLU A 96 -16.23 22.95 1.04
CA GLU A 96 -16.07 22.66 2.46
C GLU A 96 -14.57 22.70 2.82
N LYS A 97 -14.20 23.65 3.67
CA LYS A 97 -12.85 23.86 4.16
C LYS A 97 -12.71 23.29 5.56
N PHE A 98 -11.86 22.28 5.69
CA PHE A 98 -11.61 21.61 6.97
C PHE A 98 -10.43 22.22 7.71
N HIS A 99 -10.66 22.60 8.97
CA HIS A 99 -9.62 23.03 9.90
C HIS A 99 -9.21 21.84 10.76
N PHE A 100 -7.97 21.38 10.55
CA PHE A 100 -7.42 20.24 11.27
C PHE A 100 -6.45 20.68 12.35
N GLY A 101 -6.54 20.04 13.51
CA GLY A 101 -5.65 20.23 14.64
C GLY A 101 -4.29 19.56 14.51
N LYS A 102 -3.62 19.43 15.65
CA LYS A 102 -2.35 18.70 15.78
C LYS A 102 -2.56 17.21 15.52
N TYR A 103 -1.48 16.53 15.16
CA TYR A 103 -1.48 15.08 15.04
C TYR A 103 -1.56 14.43 16.41
N GLU A 104 -2.52 13.52 16.54
CA GLU A 104 -2.58 12.52 17.59
C GLU A 104 -2.02 11.21 17.03
N TRP A 105 -1.34 10.44 17.87
CA TRP A 105 -0.62 9.24 17.43
C TRP A 105 -1.01 8.06 18.30
N LEU A 106 -1.35 6.95 17.65
CA LEU A 106 -1.36 5.64 18.29
C LEU A 106 0.05 5.07 18.26
N SER A 107 0.49 4.54 19.40
CA SER A 107 1.69 3.72 19.45
C SER A 107 1.45 2.32 18.87
N TYR A 108 2.51 1.59 18.56
CA TYR A 108 2.41 0.23 18.03
C TYR A 108 1.62 -0.72 18.94
N ASN A 109 1.74 -0.62 20.27
CA ASN A 109 0.95 -1.45 21.19
C ASN A 109 -0.55 -1.07 21.14
N GLN A 110 -0.88 0.23 21.14
CA GLN A 110 -2.27 0.70 21.06
C GLN A 110 -2.92 0.28 19.74
N ALA A 111 -2.18 0.37 18.64
CA ALA A 111 -2.64 -0.11 17.34
C ALA A 111 -2.83 -1.63 17.34
N TYR A 112 -1.93 -2.38 17.96
CA TYR A 112 -2.06 -3.84 18.10
C TYR A 112 -3.28 -4.24 18.93
N ASP A 113 -3.54 -3.55 20.04
CA ASP A 113 -4.72 -3.78 20.87
C ASP A 113 -6.01 -3.47 20.10
N ALA A 114 -6.05 -2.36 19.38
CA ALA A 114 -7.17 -2.00 18.50
C ALA A 114 -7.41 -3.06 17.41
N VAL A 115 -6.33 -3.56 16.79
CA VAL A 115 -6.38 -4.66 15.81
C VAL A 115 -6.94 -5.94 16.43
N CYS A 116 -6.50 -6.29 17.65
CA CYS A 116 -7.00 -7.47 18.35
C CYS A 116 -8.48 -7.36 18.69
N ASN A 117 -8.92 -6.19 19.15
CA ASN A 117 -10.32 -5.91 19.44
C ASN A 117 -11.18 -5.97 18.17
N PHE A 118 -10.75 -5.32 17.09
CA PHE A 118 -11.44 -5.38 15.81
C PHE A 118 -11.53 -6.82 15.27
N ALA A 119 -10.43 -7.55 15.31
CA ALA A 119 -10.34 -8.95 14.86
C ALA A 119 -11.30 -9.88 15.62
N SER A 120 -11.62 -9.58 16.88
CA SER A 120 -12.54 -10.39 17.70
C SER A 120 -13.99 -10.31 17.22
N GLY A 121 -14.36 -9.21 16.55
CA GLY A 121 -15.73 -8.96 16.08
C GLY A 121 -15.99 -9.36 14.62
N ILE A 122 -14.98 -9.84 13.89
CA ILE A 122 -15.07 -10.05 12.43
C ILE A 122 -14.87 -11.52 12.05
N VAL A 123 -15.70 -12.02 11.12
CA VAL A 123 -15.89 -13.47 10.93
C VAL A 123 -15.77 -13.94 9.47
N GLN A 124 -16.05 -13.10 8.47
CA GLN A 124 -16.16 -13.53 7.06
C GLN A 124 -15.44 -12.57 6.09
N ARG A 125 -15.51 -12.85 4.77
CA ARG A 125 -14.96 -12.01 3.67
C ARG A 125 -15.41 -10.56 3.81
N VAL A 126 -14.43 -9.65 3.78
CA VAL A 126 -14.66 -8.23 4.05
C VAL A 126 -14.18 -7.38 2.89
N ALA A 127 -15.04 -6.48 2.42
CA ALA A 127 -14.62 -5.36 1.60
C ALA A 127 -14.29 -4.16 2.51
N ILE A 128 -13.20 -3.46 2.22
CA ILE A 128 -12.87 -2.19 2.88
C ILE A 128 -13.10 -1.07 1.86
N PHE A 129 -14.12 -0.24 2.12
CA PHE A 129 -14.46 0.95 1.36
C PHE A 129 -14.26 2.19 2.23
N ALA A 130 -13.00 2.57 2.40
CA ALA A 130 -12.60 3.73 3.19
C ALA A 130 -11.30 4.32 2.66
N ASP A 131 -11.10 5.61 2.89
CA ASP A 131 -9.80 6.26 2.68
C ASP A 131 -8.71 5.57 3.53
N THR A 132 -7.45 5.69 3.10
CA THR A 132 -6.27 5.15 3.81
C THR A 132 -6.00 5.91 5.13
N ARG A 133 -6.80 5.61 6.16
CA ARG A 133 -6.72 6.19 7.51
C ARG A 133 -6.29 5.15 8.56
N ALA A 134 -6.15 5.56 9.81
CA ALA A 134 -5.75 4.67 10.90
C ALA A 134 -6.71 3.47 11.05
N GLU A 135 -8.02 3.72 10.95
CA GLU A 135 -9.08 2.73 11.02
C GLU A 135 -9.00 1.72 9.87
N TRP A 136 -8.65 2.20 8.66
CA TRP A 136 -8.43 1.33 7.50
C TRP A 136 -7.28 0.35 7.76
N MET A 137 -6.16 0.85 8.30
CA MET A 137 -5.00 0.01 8.61
C MET A 137 -5.32 -0.99 9.72
N ILE A 138 -6.06 -0.57 10.76
CA ILE A 138 -6.50 -1.44 11.85
C ILE A 138 -7.42 -2.55 11.31
N ALA A 139 -8.38 -2.21 10.45
CA ALA A 139 -9.30 -3.18 9.86
C ALA A 139 -8.55 -4.20 8.98
N LEU A 140 -7.63 -3.73 8.13
CA LEU A 140 -6.79 -4.58 7.29
C LEU A 140 -5.99 -5.58 8.14
N GLN A 141 -5.25 -5.09 9.15
CA GLN A 141 -4.45 -5.95 10.03
C GLN A 141 -5.31 -6.93 10.84
N GLY A 142 -6.51 -6.50 11.27
CA GLY A 142 -7.45 -7.36 11.98
C GLY A 142 -8.00 -8.50 11.12
N CYS A 143 -8.32 -8.23 9.85
CA CYS A 143 -8.71 -9.26 8.91
C CYS A 143 -7.56 -10.22 8.60
N LEU A 144 -6.34 -9.73 8.39
CA LEU A 144 -5.14 -10.56 8.19
C LEU A 144 -4.91 -11.49 9.39
N ARG A 145 -5.12 -11.00 10.62
CA ARG A 145 -5.03 -11.79 11.85
C ARG A 145 -6.03 -12.94 11.91
N ARG A 146 -7.21 -12.79 11.31
CA ARG A 146 -8.26 -13.83 11.25
C ARG A 146 -8.15 -14.71 10.01
N ASN A 147 -7.11 -14.52 9.18
CA ASN A 147 -6.96 -15.18 7.89
C ASN A 147 -8.18 -14.98 6.97
N ILE A 148 -8.74 -13.77 7.00
CA ILE A 148 -9.89 -13.39 6.18
C ILE A 148 -9.41 -12.82 4.85
N THR A 149 -10.07 -13.21 3.75
CA THR A 149 -9.86 -12.58 2.44
C THR A 149 -10.44 -11.17 2.44
N ILE A 150 -9.59 -10.20 2.10
CA ILE A 150 -9.91 -8.77 2.13
C ILE A 150 -9.95 -8.25 0.70
N VAL A 151 -10.94 -7.42 0.40
CA VAL A 151 -11.00 -6.69 -0.86
C VAL A 151 -11.00 -5.20 -0.58
N THR A 152 -9.93 -4.51 -0.97
CA THR A 152 -9.87 -3.06 -0.91
C THR A 152 -10.50 -2.49 -2.17
N ILE A 153 -11.62 -1.79 -2.04
CA ILE A 153 -12.37 -1.27 -3.19
C ILE A 153 -12.35 0.25 -3.21
N TYR A 154 -12.19 0.79 -4.42
CA TYR A 154 -12.32 2.22 -4.69
C TYR A 154 -13.65 2.55 -5.39
N ALA A 155 -14.56 1.58 -5.55
CA ALA A 155 -15.63 1.66 -6.55
C ALA A 155 -16.89 0.83 -6.24
N SER A 156 -17.86 0.92 -7.17
CA SER A 156 -19.32 0.76 -7.11
C SER A 156 -19.90 -0.55 -6.56
N CYS A 157 -21.23 -0.62 -6.48
CA CYS A 157 -21.98 -1.77 -5.99
C CYS A 157 -21.69 -3.05 -6.80
N HIS A 158 -21.34 -2.91 -8.08
CA HIS A 158 -20.95 -4.02 -8.92
C HIS A 158 -19.71 -4.76 -8.37
N SER A 159 -18.69 -4.03 -7.90
CA SER A 159 -17.49 -4.65 -7.31
C SER A 159 -17.81 -5.46 -6.06
N LEU A 160 -18.78 -5.02 -5.24
CA LEU A 160 -19.24 -5.79 -4.08
C LEU A 160 -19.92 -7.09 -4.50
N ASN A 161 -20.69 -7.06 -5.58
CA ASN A 161 -21.39 -8.23 -6.11
C ASN A 161 -20.41 -9.26 -6.68
N GLU A 162 -19.46 -8.82 -7.52
CA GLU A 162 -18.40 -9.68 -8.08
C GLU A 162 -17.51 -10.29 -6.99
N THR A 163 -17.32 -9.55 -5.90
CA THR A 163 -16.46 -10.00 -4.80
C THR A 163 -17.22 -10.72 -3.71
N GLU A 164 -18.52 -11.00 -3.87
CA GLU A 164 -19.34 -11.82 -2.97
C GLU A 164 -19.06 -11.58 -1.48
N VAL A 165 -18.82 -10.32 -1.10
CA VAL A 165 -18.47 -9.97 0.27
C VAL A 165 -19.73 -9.91 1.12
N SER A 166 -19.66 -10.45 2.33
CA SER A 166 -20.78 -10.42 3.27
C SER A 166 -20.73 -9.21 4.20
N THR A 167 -19.57 -8.57 4.34
CA THR A 167 -19.34 -7.44 5.24
C THR A 167 -18.57 -6.33 4.55
N VAL A 168 -18.98 -5.07 4.74
CA VAL A 168 -18.28 -3.89 4.24
C VAL A 168 -17.84 -3.00 5.40
N VAL A 169 -16.54 -2.73 5.50
CA VAL A 169 -15.98 -1.75 6.43
C VAL A 169 -15.89 -0.42 5.71
N CYS A 170 -16.64 0.57 6.18
CA CYS A 170 -16.64 1.92 5.61
C CYS A 170 -16.85 2.99 6.69
N GLY A 171 -16.38 4.20 6.41
CA GLY A 171 -16.72 5.36 7.23
C GLY A 171 -18.12 5.87 6.90
N HIS A 172 -18.65 6.78 7.72
CA HIS A 172 -20.00 7.30 7.55
C HIS A 172 -20.22 8.01 6.21
N LYS A 173 -19.24 8.83 5.78
CA LYS A 173 -19.32 9.54 4.49
C LYS A 173 -19.27 8.56 3.32
N GLU A 174 -18.45 7.52 3.44
CA GLU A 174 -18.31 6.47 2.44
C GLU A 174 -19.57 5.61 2.35
N LEU A 175 -20.19 5.27 3.48
CA LEU A 175 -21.47 4.55 3.50
C LEU A 175 -22.56 5.28 2.72
N ILE A 176 -22.71 6.59 2.93
CA ILE A 176 -23.70 7.40 2.19
C ILE A 176 -23.40 7.36 0.68
N LYS A 177 -22.14 7.52 0.28
CA LYS A 177 -21.72 7.42 -1.13
C LYS A 177 -22.02 6.03 -1.71
N LEU A 178 -21.76 4.98 -0.94
CA LEU A 178 -21.96 3.60 -1.36
C LEU A 178 -23.45 3.32 -1.58
N ILE A 179 -24.31 3.69 -0.62
CA ILE A 179 -25.76 3.55 -0.74
C ILE A 179 -26.29 4.34 -1.94
N GLY A 180 -25.79 5.56 -2.16
CA GLY A 180 -26.15 6.39 -3.31
C GLY A 180 -25.86 5.69 -4.64
N ARG A 181 -24.63 5.21 -4.83
CA ARG A 181 -24.22 4.49 -6.05
C ARG A 181 -25.00 3.18 -6.25
N CYS A 182 -25.20 2.44 -5.16
CA CYS A 182 -25.95 1.19 -5.21
C CYS A 182 -27.42 1.35 -5.60
N ARG A 183 -28.06 2.48 -5.26
CA ARG A 183 -29.43 2.78 -5.70
C ARG A 183 -29.51 3.16 -7.17
N GLU A 184 -28.51 3.87 -7.68
CA GLU A 184 -28.42 4.24 -9.10
C GLU A 184 -28.19 3.02 -9.99
N ASP A 185 -27.34 2.09 -9.56
CA ASP A 185 -27.07 0.82 -10.26
C ASP A 185 -28.28 -0.16 -10.25
N ARG A 186 -29.25 0.01 -9.33
CA ARG A 186 -30.46 -0.84 -9.21
C ARG A 186 -31.72 -0.03 -8.85
N PRO A 187 -32.39 0.62 -9.84
CA PRO A 187 -33.67 1.25 -9.58
C PRO A 187 -34.71 0.19 -9.16
N GLY A 188 -35.15 0.22 -7.90
CA GLY A 188 -36.25 -0.61 -7.38
C GLY A 188 -35.88 -1.80 -6.49
N LYS A 189 -34.60 -2.02 -6.13
CA LYS A 189 -34.22 -3.02 -5.12
C LYS A 189 -33.55 -2.36 -3.91
N SER A 190 -34.08 -2.63 -2.70
CA SER A 190 -33.48 -2.15 -1.45
C SER A 190 -32.12 -2.80 -1.24
N CYS A 191 -31.05 -2.01 -1.25
CA CYS A 191 -29.76 -2.44 -0.72
C CYS A 191 -29.88 -2.60 0.79
N CYS A 192 -29.80 -3.84 1.27
CA CYS A 192 -29.48 -4.11 2.67
C CYS A 192 -27.98 -3.89 2.83
N CYS A 193 -27.62 -2.77 3.43
CA CYS A 193 -26.28 -2.51 3.98
C CYS A 193 -26.32 -2.77 5.48
#